data_AF-A0A6H0KUF8-F1
#
_entry.id   AF-A0A6H0KUF8-F1
#
_cell.length_a   1.000
_cell.length_b   1.000
_cell.length_c   1.000
_cell.angle_alpha   90.00
_cell.angle_beta   90.00
_cell.angle_gamma   90.00
#
_symmetry.space_group_name_H-M   'P 1'
#
loop_
_entity.id
_entity.type
_entity.pdbx_description
1 polymer ?
#
loop_
_entity_poly.entity_id
_entity_poly.type
_entity_poly.pdbx_seq_one_letter_code
_entity_poly.pdbx_strand_id
1 'polypeptide(L)'
;MKTRFLRLFLSTLVLVLISSGISAGTYHSGDKKKDHKEKKEQKDKLSGDGPYILYQSDGSVRVISVNKNKKIIDKTYAALPKDFSFRVTDHKGHYPFDVKLHPLKRPDWKYTCPEKVFVMSDPHGRLNCVISLLQGNGVINDKYQWSFGKNHLVIIGDVFDRGKDVLQIFWLFYKLEAEAAKAGGHVSFLLGNHEALVLSDDLRYTKDKYKQLAQKLEKEYPQLFGSDTELGRWLATRNTIQVIGTDLYVHAGLGKLFYDKDLSIPTVNTEMSKALFMSKKERKALSPLTEFLYGNEGPIWYRGLVRTDEKYKPLESKGLQEILERYKVEHIIVGHTIFKDISTFYNGRVIGVNVDNKENREKKRGRAVLIEGNTYYVVGDAGIQRKLY
;
A
#
# COMPACT_ATOMS: atom_id res chain seq x y z
N MET A 1 -36.11 81.98 -10.82
CA MET A 1 -36.16 81.97 -12.30
C MET A 1 -35.30 80.80 -12.79
N LYS A 2 -35.88 79.89 -13.61
CA LYS A 2 -35.24 78.85 -14.46
C LYS A 2 -34.52 77.62 -13.82
N THR A 3 -35.30 76.52 -13.74
CA THR A 3 -35.11 75.15 -14.31
C THR A 3 -33.74 74.49 -14.57
N ARG A 4 -33.77 73.13 -14.41
CA ARG A 4 -33.00 72.00 -15.03
C ARG A 4 -31.98 71.28 -14.13
N PHE A 5 -31.77 69.96 -14.10
CA PHE A 5 -32.39 68.73 -14.67
C PHE A 5 -31.67 67.49 -14.03
N LEU A 6 -32.36 66.33 -13.97
CA LEU A 6 -31.88 64.91 -14.03
C LEU A 6 -31.01 64.31 -12.90
N ARG A 7 -31.56 63.40 -12.05
CA ARG A 7 -31.53 61.89 -12.03
C ARG A 7 -30.11 61.26 -11.95
N LEU A 8 -29.81 60.18 -11.22
CA LEU A 8 -30.56 58.92 -10.99
C LEU A 8 -29.90 58.10 -9.82
N PHE A 9 -30.74 57.55 -8.93
CA PHE A 9 -30.66 56.29 -8.14
C PHE A 9 -29.55 55.99 -7.09
N LEU A 10 -29.94 56.23 -5.82
CA LEU A 10 -29.74 55.38 -4.63
C LEU A 10 -30.72 54.17 -4.71
N SER A 11 -30.65 53.03 -4.05
CA SER A 11 -30.11 52.66 -2.73
C SER A 11 -30.24 51.13 -2.53
N THR A 12 -29.31 50.57 -1.76
CA THR A 12 -29.41 49.48 -0.76
C THR A 12 -30.78 48.83 -0.44
N LEU A 13 -30.78 47.52 -0.09
CA LEU A 13 -30.89 47.01 1.30
C LEU A 13 -31.64 45.63 1.45
N VAL A 14 -30.96 44.67 2.12
CA VAL A 14 -31.40 43.69 3.16
C VAL A 14 -32.45 42.57 2.93
N LEU A 15 -31.95 41.33 3.01
CA LEU A 15 -32.30 40.20 3.91
C LEU A 15 -33.68 40.15 4.63
N VAL A 16 -34.33 38.97 4.65
CA VAL A 16 -34.60 38.10 5.82
C VAL A 16 -35.61 36.99 5.48
N LEU A 17 -35.45 35.89 6.21
CA LEU A 17 -35.98 34.52 6.18
C LEU A 17 -37.40 34.30 6.77
N ILE A 18 -38.03 33.16 6.35
CA ILE A 18 -38.93 32.23 7.11
C ILE A 18 -40.35 32.81 7.45
N SER A 19 -41.51 32.13 7.39
CA SER A 19 -41.97 30.74 7.62
C SER A 19 -43.41 30.51 7.10
N SER A 20 -43.75 29.22 6.85
CA SER A 20 -45.05 28.50 7.10
C SER A 20 -46.38 29.10 6.58
N GLY A 21 -47.08 28.45 5.64
CA GLY A 21 -48.13 27.43 5.90
C GLY A 21 -49.53 28.07 5.74
N ILE A 22 -50.61 27.53 5.16
CA ILE A 22 -51.15 26.17 5.02
C ILE A 22 -52.30 26.20 3.96
N SER A 23 -52.41 25.12 3.18
CA SER A 23 -53.60 24.38 2.67
C SER A 23 -54.84 25.07 2.07
N ALA A 24 -55.32 24.59 0.91
CA ALA A 24 -56.43 23.61 0.85
C ALA A 24 -56.88 23.33 -0.60
N GLY A 25 -57.04 22.03 -0.92
CA GLY A 25 -57.53 21.53 -2.20
C GLY A 25 -57.42 20.01 -2.29
N THR A 26 -58.29 19.32 -1.56
CA THR A 26 -58.57 17.87 -1.49
C THR A 26 -59.25 17.32 -2.78
N TYR A 27 -59.42 16.02 -3.13
CA TYR A 27 -59.30 14.67 -2.53
C TYR A 27 -59.15 13.63 -3.70
N HIS A 28 -58.25 12.64 -3.55
CA HIS A 28 -58.31 11.16 -3.82
C HIS A 28 -59.20 10.56 -4.95
N SER A 29 -58.85 9.49 -5.68
CA SER A 29 -58.26 8.19 -5.30
C SER A 29 -57.87 7.39 -6.56
N GLY A 30 -56.86 6.50 -6.47
CA GLY A 30 -56.77 5.32 -7.34
C GLY A 30 -55.51 5.16 -8.21
N ASP A 31 -54.57 4.36 -7.67
CA ASP A 31 -53.74 3.39 -8.38
C ASP A 31 -52.41 3.74 -9.08
N LYS A 32 -51.41 2.91 -8.69
CA LYS A 32 -50.13 2.54 -9.33
C LYS A 32 -48.92 3.47 -9.18
N LYS A 33 -48.20 3.21 -8.08
CA LYS A 33 -46.72 3.18 -8.06
C LYS A 33 -46.18 2.47 -9.31
N LYS A 34 -45.29 3.14 -10.05
CA LYS A 34 -44.17 2.48 -10.73
C LYS A 34 -42.90 3.28 -10.52
N ASP A 35 -42.02 2.67 -9.76
CA ASP A 35 -40.63 3.04 -9.55
C ASP A 35 -39.91 3.27 -10.88
N HIS A 36 -39.55 4.51 -11.18
CA HIS A 36 -38.40 4.79 -12.03
C HIS A 36 -37.13 4.87 -11.16
N LYS A 37 -36.81 3.73 -10.54
CA LYS A 37 -35.40 3.40 -10.25
C LYS A 37 -34.78 3.12 -11.61
N GLU A 38 -34.10 4.12 -12.18
CA GLU A 38 -33.18 3.89 -13.29
C GLU A 38 -32.23 2.76 -12.88
N LYS A 39 -32.45 1.57 -13.45
CA LYS A 39 -31.47 0.50 -13.50
C LYS A 39 -30.30 1.03 -14.34
N LYS A 40 -29.37 1.72 -13.69
CA LYS A 40 -28.04 1.94 -14.24
C LYS A 40 -27.43 0.54 -14.39
N GLU A 41 -27.42 0.00 -15.61
CA GLU A 41 -26.70 -1.23 -15.91
C GLU A 41 -25.32 -1.13 -15.27
N GLN A 42 -25.04 -2.03 -14.32
CA GLN A 42 -23.80 -2.02 -13.57
C GLN A 42 -22.70 -2.51 -14.52
N LYS A 43 -22.17 -1.59 -15.34
CA LYS A 43 -21.14 -1.87 -16.34
C LYS A 43 -20.03 -2.69 -15.69
N ASP A 44 -19.71 -3.84 -16.30
CA ASP A 44 -18.69 -4.75 -15.79
C ASP A 44 -17.34 -4.03 -15.64
N LYS A 45 -16.89 -3.89 -14.37
CA LYS A 45 -15.65 -3.20 -13.99
C LYS A 45 -14.46 -4.16 -13.92
N LEU A 46 -14.63 -5.43 -14.27
CA LEU A 46 -13.53 -6.37 -14.41
C LEU A 46 -12.50 -5.84 -15.43
N SER A 47 -11.25 -6.21 -15.19
CA SER A 47 -10.07 -5.92 -16.01
C SER A 47 -9.02 -6.98 -15.72
N GLY A 48 -7.90 -7.00 -16.46
CA GLY A 48 -6.83 -7.97 -16.27
C GLY A 48 -6.48 -8.15 -14.79
N ASP A 49 -6.49 -9.39 -14.30
CA ASP A 49 -6.19 -9.69 -12.91
C ASP A 49 -5.74 -11.14 -12.73
N GLY A 50 -5.14 -11.46 -11.58
CA GLY A 50 -4.69 -12.81 -11.31
C GLY A 50 -3.23 -13.11 -11.70
N PRO A 51 -2.82 -14.39 -11.53
CA PRO A 51 -3.64 -15.43 -10.94
C PRO A 51 -3.70 -15.35 -9.40
N TYR A 52 -4.86 -15.67 -8.85
CA TYR A 52 -5.02 -16.09 -7.45
C TYR A 52 -4.81 -17.60 -7.40
N ILE A 53 -3.96 -18.08 -6.51
CA ILE A 53 -3.63 -19.51 -6.35
C ILE A 53 -4.09 -19.93 -4.96
N LEU A 54 -5.15 -20.75 -4.90
CA LEU A 54 -5.82 -21.19 -3.68
C LEU A 54 -5.62 -22.70 -3.51
N TYR A 55 -5.06 -23.11 -2.38
CA TYR A 55 -4.86 -24.50 -1.98
C TYR A 55 -6.12 -25.00 -1.27
N GLN A 56 -6.69 -26.10 -1.74
CA GLN A 56 -7.90 -26.68 -1.18
C GLN A 56 -7.55 -27.76 -0.14
N SER A 57 -8.49 -28.06 0.75
CA SER A 57 -8.31 -29.06 1.82
C SER A 57 -8.13 -30.49 1.31
N ASP A 58 -8.64 -30.79 0.11
CA ASP A 58 -8.47 -32.08 -0.59
C ASP A 58 -7.12 -32.22 -1.32
N GLY A 59 -6.24 -31.22 -1.20
CA GLY A 59 -4.94 -31.17 -1.86
C GLY A 59 -4.95 -30.59 -3.28
N SER A 60 -6.13 -30.35 -3.86
CA SER A 60 -6.26 -29.69 -5.16
C SER A 60 -5.90 -28.19 -5.09
N VAL A 61 -5.63 -27.59 -6.24
CA VAL A 61 -5.25 -26.17 -6.34
C VAL A 61 -6.14 -25.47 -7.36
N ARG A 62 -6.89 -24.46 -6.90
CA ARG A 62 -7.73 -23.59 -7.73
C ARG A 62 -6.93 -22.36 -8.15
N VAL A 63 -6.88 -22.09 -9.44
CA VAL A 63 -6.17 -20.97 -10.05
C VAL A 63 -7.15 -20.08 -10.80
N ILE A 64 -7.32 -18.85 -10.32
CA ILE A 64 -8.32 -17.90 -10.81
C ILE A 64 -7.63 -16.70 -11.43
N SER A 65 -8.01 -16.30 -12.64
CA SER A 65 -7.52 -15.08 -13.28
C SER A 65 -8.63 -14.39 -14.07
N VAL A 66 -8.44 -13.11 -14.38
CA VAL A 66 -9.29 -12.35 -15.28
C VAL A 66 -8.44 -11.94 -16.47
N ASN A 67 -8.82 -12.37 -17.67
CA ASN A 67 -8.03 -12.05 -18.86
C ASN A 67 -8.32 -10.63 -19.39
N LYS A 68 -7.59 -10.22 -20.42
CA LYS A 68 -7.77 -8.90 -21.08
C LYS A 68 -9.17 -8.66 -21.65
N ASN A 69 -9.91 -9.74 -21.94
CA ASN A 69 -11.30 -9.69 -22.40
C ASN A 69 -12.31 -9.69 -21.24
N LYS A 70 -11.84 -9.47 -20.00
CA LYS A 70 -12.64 -9.43 -18.76
C LYS A 70 -13.32 -10.76 -18.41
N LYS A 71 -12.91 -11.86 -19.04
CA LYS A 71 -13.44 -13.19 -18.74
C LYS A 71 -12.69 -13.78 -17.56
N ILE A 72 -13.44 -14.25 -16.56
CA ILE A 72 -12.91 -15.05 -15.46
C ILE A 72 -12.50 -16.41 -16.02
N ILE A 73 -11.25 -16.80 -15.77
CA ILE A 73 -10.70 -18.13 -16.01
C ILE A 73 -10.47 -18.73 -14.64
N ASP A 74 -11.18 -19.82 -14.36
CA ASP A 74 -11.16 -20.51 -13.09
C ASP A 74 -10.87 -21.99 -13.36
N LYS A 75 -9.71 -22.46 -12.92
CA LYS A 75 -9.24 -23.83 -13.19
C LYS A 75 -8.81 -24.49 -11.89
N THR A 76 -9.25 -25.72 -11.68
CA THR A 76 -8.77 -26.56 -10.58
C THR A 76 -7.83 -27.63 -11.12
N TYR A 77 -6.67 -27.75 -10.49
CA TYR A 77 -5.67 -28.78 -10.75
C TYR A 77 -5.69 -29.78 -9.60
N ALA A 78 -5.64 -31.09 -9.89
CA ALA A 78 -5.49 -32.10 -8.84
C ALA A 78 -4.17 -31.89 -8.05
N ALA A 79 -3.11 -31.51 -8.77
CA ALA A 79 -1.87 -30.99 -8.21
C ALA A 79 -1.24 -30.03 -9.24
N LEU A 80 -0.51 -29.01 -8.78
CA LEU A 80 0.24 -28.15 -9.71
C LEU A 80 1.40 -28.95 -10.35
N PRO A 81 1.68 -28.77 -11.65
CA PRO A 81 2.88 -29.31 -12.29
C PRO A 81 4.16 -28.90 -11.55
N LYS A 82 5.18 -29.77 -11.56
CA LYS A 82 6.46 -29.52 -10.87
C LYS A 82 7.13 -28.20 -11.29
N ASP A 83 7.04 -27.85 -12.57
CA ASP A 83 7.58 -26.62 -13.14
C ASP A 83 6.48 -25.58 -13.41
N PHE A 84 5.45 -25.55 -12.56
CA PHE A 84 4.34 -24.61 -12.73
C PHE A 84 4.83 -23.16 -12.77
N SER A 85 4.54 -22.50 -13.89
CA SER A 85 4.80 -21.09 -14.12
C SER A 85 3.57 -20.45 -14.75
N PHE A 86 3.40 -19.16 -14.51
CA PHE A 86 2.27 -18.41 -15.04
C PHE A 86 2.71 -17.01 -15.46
N ARG A 87 2.02 -16.49 -16.47
CA ARG A 87 2.25 -15.14 -16.99
C ARG A 87 1.32 -14.15 -16.30
N VAL A 88 1.91 -13.05 -15.86
CA VAL A 88 1.24 -11.90 -15.25
C VAL A 88 1.35 -10.70 -16.18
N THR A 89 0.28 -9.90 -16.26
CA THR A 89 0.23 -8.61 -16.96
C THR A 89 -0.53 -7.61 -16.09
N ASP A 90 -0.37 -6.30 -16.35
CA ASP A 90 -1.21 -5.27 -15.75
C ASP A 90 -2.70 -5.44 -16.12
N HIS A 91 -3.55 -4.61 -15.51
CA HIS A 91 -5.00 -4.60 -15.75
C HIS A 91 -5.42 -4.30 -17.20
N LYS A 92 -4.50 -3.88 -18.06
CA LYS A 92 -4.71 -3.61 -19.49
C LYS A 92 -4.00 -4.63 -20.40
N GLY A 93 -3.24 -5.58 -19.85
CA GLY A 93 -2.46 -6.55 -20.63
C GLY A 93 -1.05 -6.09 -20.99
N HIS A 94 -0.54 -5.01 -20.41
CA HIS A 94 0.85 -4.57 -20.57
C HIS A 94 1.78 -5.22 -19.52
N TYR A 95 3.09 -4.95 -19.67
CA TYR A 95 4.13 -5.41 -18.75
C TYR A 95 4.12 -6.92 -18.47
N PRO A 96 4.22 -7.77 -19.50
CA PRO A 96 4.16 -9.22 -19.31
C PRO A 96 5.43 -9.77 -18.65
N PHE A 97 5.29 -10.52 -17.55
CA PHE A 97 6.38 -11.28 -16.94
C PHE A 97 5.93 -12.67 -16.49
N ASP A 98 6.86 -13.61 -16.42
CA ASP A 98 6.63 -14.97 -15.93
C ASP A 98 7.03 -15.10 -14.48
N VAL A 99 6.21 -15.80 -13.70
CA VAL A 99 6.46 -16.11 -12.30
C VAL A 99 6.54 -17.62 -12.14
N LYS A 100 7.52 -18.07 -11.36
CA LYS A 100 7.62 -19.44 -10.84
C LYS A 100 7.43 -19.40 -9.33
N LEU A 101 6.71 -20.37 -8.80
CA LEU A 101 6.58 -20.52 -7.35
C LEU A 101 7.92 -20.88 -6.73
N HIS A 102 8.15 -20.41 -5.51
CA HIS A 102 9.34 -20.73 -4.72
C HIS A 102 8.96 -20.99 -3.26
N PRO A 103 9.80 -21.70 -2.48
CA PRO A 103 9.54 -21.93 -1.07
C PRO A 103 9.36 -20.61 -0.30
N LEU A 104 8.42 -20.61 0.64
CA LEU A 104 8.10 -19.45 1.46
C LEU A 104 8.88 -19.54 2.78
N LYS A 105 9.65 -18.50 3.08
CA LYS A 105 10.37 -18.35 4.35
C LYS A 105 10.23 -16.92 4.83
N ARG A 106 10.08 -16.72 6.14
CA ARG A 106 10.22 -15.38 6.74
C ARG A 106 11.64 -14.86 6.50
N PRO A 107 11.81 -13.67 5.88
CA PRO A 107 13.11 -13.04 5.76
C PRO A 107 13.67 -12.68 7.14
N ASP A 108 15.00 -12.71 7.27
CA ASP A 108 15.65 -12.24 8.49
C ASP A 108 15.31 -10.76 8.74
N TRP A 109 15.14 -10.38 10.00
CA TRP A 109 14.79 -9.01 10.38
C TRP A 109 16.01 -8.08 10.43
N LYS A 110 17.23 -8.64 10.30
CA LYS A 110 18.49 -7.90 10.31
C LYS A 110 19.43 -8.42 9.21
N TYR A 111 19.94 -7.50 8.40
CA TYR A 111 20.99 -7.77 7.41
C TYR A 111 22.18 -6.82 7.61
N THR A 112 23.35 -7.24 7.14
CA THR A 112 24.48 -6.33 6.92
C THR A 112 24.18 -5.40 5.75
N CYS A 113 24.78 -4.20 5.74
CA CYS A 113 24.61 -3.28 4.62
C CYS A 113 25.32 -3.84 3.37
N PRO A 114 24.63 -4.01 2.22
CA PRO A 114 25.27 -4.27 0.94
C PRO A 114 25.94 -3.00 0.39
N GLU A 115 26.52 -3.06 -0.80
CA GLU A 115 27.03 -1.87 -1.50
C GLU A 115 25.91 -0.85 -1.74
N LYS A 116 24.73 -1.31 -2.16
CA LYS A 116 23.58 -0.46 -2.46
C LYS A 116 22.28 -0.97 -1.86
N VAL A 117 21.46 -0.05 -1.36
CA VAL A 117 20.07 -0.31 -0.95
C VAL A 117 19.14 0.62 -1.72
N PHE A 118 18.18 0.06 -2.45
CA PHE A 118 17.14 0.82 -3.14
C PHE A 118 15.84 0.76 -2.34
N VAL A 119 15.27 1.90 -1.99
CA VAL A 119 14.14 2.00 -1.06
C VAL A 119 12.96 2.70 -1.71
N MET A 120 11.80 2.05 -1.74
CA MET A 120 10.54 2.61 -2.23
C MET A 120 9.38 2.30 -1.29
N SER A 121 8.24 2.99 -1.46
CA SER A 121 7.07 2.83 -0.60
C SER A 121 5.75 3.12 -1.31
N ASP A 122 4.66 2.59 -0.74
CA ASP A 122 3.26 2.94 -1.07
C ASP A 122 2.91 2.91 -2.58
N PRO A 123 3.23 1.83 -3.31
CA PRO A 123 2.95 1.78 -4.74
C PRO A 123 1.45 1.72 -5.04
N HIS A 124 0.60 1.31 -4.08
CA HIS A 124 -0.87 1.39 -4.13
C HIS A 124 -1.48 0.94 -5.47
N GLY A 125 -1.14 -0.28 -5.89
CA GLY A 125 -1.69 -0.89 -7.10
C GLY A 125 -1.36 -0.16 -8.42
N ARG A 126 -0.24 0.59 -8.50
CA ARG A 126 0.22 1.29 -9.70
C ARG A 126 1.48 0.64 -10.31
N LEU A 127 1.32 -0.53 -10.94
CA LEU A 127 2.46 -1.32 -11.45
C LEU A 127 3.34 -0.54 -12.44
N ASN A 128 2.74 0.29 -13.30
CA ASN A 128 3.47 1.11 -14.24
C ASN A 128 4.47 2.07 -13.58
N CYS A 129 4.15 2.57 -12.38
CA CYS A 129 5.04 3.44 -11.61
C CYS A 129 6.17 2.64 -10.96
N VAL A 130 5.87 1.44 -10.46
CA VAL A 130 6.87 0.51 -9.92
C VAL A 130 7.88 0.15 -11.01
N ILE A 131 7.40 -0.32 -12.16
CA ILE A 131 8.27 -0.77 -13.26
C ILE A 131 9.16 0.36 -13.77
N SER A 132 8.62 1.54 -14.05
CA SER A 132 9.45 2.63 -14.58
C SER A 132 10.47 3.13 -13.56
N LEU A 133 10.15 3.07 -12.26
CA LEU A 133 11.10 3.40 -11.19
C LEU A 133 12.24 2.40 -11.12
N LEU A 134 11.93 1.11 -11.08
CA LEU A 134 12.93 0.05 -10.93
C LEU A 134 13.82 -0.06 -12.17
N GLN A 135 13.25 0.05 -13.38
CA GLN A 135 14.03 0.04 -14.63
C GLN A 135 14.95 1.26 -14.74
N GLY A 136 14.42 2.44 -14.41
CA GLY A 136 15.19 3.70 -14.44
C GLY A 136 16.41 3.73 -13.52
N ASN A 137 16.46 2.83 -12.54
CA ASN A 137 17.55 2.72 -11.56
C ASN A 137 18.29 1.38 -11.64
N GLY A 138 18.08 0.61 -12.71
CA GLY A 138 18.79 -0.66 -12.94
C GLY A 138 18.48 -1.76 -11.92
N VAL A 139 17.39 -1.63 -11.15
CA VAL A 139 16.97 -2.68 -10.20
C VAL A 139 16.39 -3.88 -10.95
N ILE A 140 15.67 -3.61 -12.04
CA ILE A 140 15.19 -4.63 -12.98
C ILE A 140 15.56 -4.26 -14.42
N ASN A 141 15.74 -5.27 -15.26
CA ASN A 141 16.04 -5.10 -16.68
C ASN A 141 14.77 -4.87 -17.53
N ASP A 142 14.95 -4.80 -18.86
CA ASP A 142 13.90 -4.65 -19.87
C ASP A 142 12.88 -5.81 -19.87
N LYS A 143 13.28 -6.99 -19.39
CA LYS A 143 12.45 -8.19 -19.22
C LYS A 143 11.83 -8.32 -17.82
N TYR A 144 11.90 -7.28 -16.99
CA TYR A 144 11.39 -7.27 -15.61
C TYR A 144 12.05 -8.34 -14.71
N GLN A 145 13.32 -8.66 -14.97
CA GLN A 145 14.13 -9.57 -14.17
C GLN A 145 15.07 -8.78 -13.26
N TRP A 146 15.39 -9.35 -12.11
CA TRP A 146 16.38 -8.78 -11.19
C TRP A 146 17.69 -8.45 -11.92
N SER A 147 18.16 -7.21 -11.76
CA SER A 147 19.43 -6.73 -12.32
C SER A 147 20.27 -5.95 -11.31
N PHE A 148 19.89 -5.97 -10.03
CA PHE A 148 20.55 -5.20 -8.98
C PHE A 148 21.72 -5.94 -8.31
N GLY A 149 22.25 -7.01 -8.92
CA GLY A 149 23.40 -7.75 -8.39
C GLY A 149 23.18 -8.28 -6.97
N LYS A 150 24.16 -8.06 -6.09
CA LYS A 150 24.13 -8.48 -4.67
C LYS A 150 23.48 -7.44 -3.74
N ASN A 151 22.81 -6.44 -4.31
CA ASN A 151 22.25 -5.33 -3.56
C ASN A 151 20.84 -5.65 -3.03
N HIS A 152 20.26 -4.70 -2.32
CA HIS A 152 18.99 -4.91 -1.62
C HIS A 152 17.92 -3.95 -2.11
N LEU A 153 16.76 -4.48 -2.51
CA LEU A 153 15.53 -3.71 -2.74
C LEU A 153 14.62 -3.76 -1.50
N VAL A 154 14.25 -2.61 -0.96
CA VAL A 154 13.32 -2.48 0.16
C VAL A 154 12.03 -1.80 -0.29
N ILE A 155 10.90 -2.45 -0.01
CA ILE A 155 9.56 -1.92 -0.25
C ILE A 155 8.86 -1.75 1.09
N ILE A 156 8.58 -0.51 1.47
CA ILE A 156 7.99 -0.17 2.76
C ILE A 156 6.44 -0.19 2.69
N GLY A 157 5.87 -1.34 2.31
CA GLY A 157 4.44 -1.63 2.40
C GLY A 157 3.52 -0.84 1.48
N ASP A 158 2.22 -1.01 1.72
CA ASP A 158 1.11 -0.33 1.05
C ASP A 158 1.02 -0.59 -0.47
N VAL A 159 1.06 -1.88 -0.83
CA VAL A 159 0.76 -2.32 -2.21
C VAL A 159 -0.73 -2.37 -2.45
N PHE A 160 -1.51 -2.77 -1.43
CA PHE A 160 -2.97 -2.81 -1.51
C PHE A 160 -3.60 -1.42 -1.78
N ASP A 161 -4.85 -1.49 -2.24
CA ASP A 161 -5.76 -0.36 -2.44
C ASP A 161 -5.36 0.70 -3.48
N ARG A 162 -6.33 1.59 -3.77
CA ARG A 162 -6.26 2.79 -4.63
C ARG A 162 -5.92 2.56 -6.12
N GLY A 163 -5.18 1.52 -6.48
CA GLY A 163 -4.82 1.15 -7.85
C GLY A 163 -5.49 -0.13 -8.34
N LYS A 164 -5.12 -0.58 -9.55
CA LYS A 164 -5.74 -1.72 -10.24
C LYS A 164 -4.79 -2.89 -10.48
N ASP A 165 -3.54 -2.76 -10.03
CA ASP A 165 -2.46 -3.71 -10.28
C ASP A 165 -1.85 -4.28 -8.97
N VAL A 166 -2.67 -4.50 -7.94
CA VAL A 166 -2.21 -4.94 -6.61
C VAL A 166 -1.53 -6.31 -6.70
N LEU A 167 -2.23 -7.29 -7.29
CA LEU A 167 -1.75 -8.66 -7.39
C LEU A 167 -0.48 -8.76 -8.23
N GLN A 168 -0.41 -7.96 -9.28
CA GLN A 168 0.71 -7.92 -10.21
C GLN A 168 1.97 -7.38 -9.54
N ILE A 169 1.83 -6.37 -8.68
CA ILE A 169 2.97 -5.86 -7.90
C ILE A 169 3.45 -6.92 -6.90
N PHE A 170 2.55 -7.62 -6.21
CA PHE A 170 2.94 -8.73 -5.33
C PHE A 170 3.66 -9.83 -6.10
N TRP A 171 3.14 -10.23 -7.26
CA TRP A 171 3.80 -11.22 -8.10
C TRP A 171 5.17 -10.78 -8.62
N LEU A 172 5.34 -9.48 -8.93
CA LEU A 172 6.64 -8.93 -9.30
C LEU A 172 7.62 -9.04 -8.12
N PHE A 173 7.24 -8.61 -6.92
CA PHE A 173 8.14 -8.68 -5.75
C PHE A 173 8.42 -10.11 -5.29
N TYR A 174 7.43 -10.99 -5.33
CA TYR A 174 7.59 -12.44 -5.12
C TYR A 174 8.63 -13.01 -6.09
N LYS A 175 8.47 -12.73 -7.39
CA LYS A 175 9.44 -13.16 -8.42
C LYS A 175 10.84 -12.60 -8.15
N LEU A 176 10.95 -11.30 -7.87
CA LEU A 176 12.23 -10.64 -7.64
C LEU A 176 12.92 -11.15 -6.36
N GLU A 177 12.18 -11.55 -5.32
CA GLU A 177 12.73 -12.18 -4.12
C GLU A 177 13.55 -13.42 -4.48
N ALA A 178 12.99 -14.34 -5.28
CA ALA A 178 13.70 -15.53 -5.71
C ALA A 178 14.87 -15.24 -6.67
N GLU A 179 14.73 -14.27 -7.57
CA GLU A 179 15.79 -13.90 -8.50
C GLU A 179 16.96 -13.20 -7.81
N ALA A 180 16.67 -12.29 -6.87
CA ALA A 180 17.67 -11.61 -6.07
C ALA A 180 18.48 -12.61 -5.24
N ALA A 181 17.81 -13.54 -4.56
CA ALA A 181 18.47 -14.57 -3.76
C ALA A 181 19.46 -15.41 -4.60
N LYS A 182 19.10 -15.75 -5.85
CA LYS A 182 20.01 -16.46 -6.77
C LYS A 182 21.23 -15.64 -7.19
N ALA A 183 21.09 -14.33 -7.25
CA ALA A 183 22.19 -13.39 -7.54
C ALA A 183 23.01 -13.00 -6.29
N GLY A 184 22.63 -13.48 -5.11
CA GLY A 184 23.21 -13.06 -3.83
C GLY A 184 22.76 -11.68 -3.35
N GLY A 185 21.66 -11.17 -3.89
CA GLY A 185 20.98 -9.96 -3.43
C GLY A 185 19.70 -10.27 -2.65
N HIS A 186 18.96 -9.23 -2.28
CA HIS A 186 17.80 -9.36 -1.39
C HIS A 186 16.63 -8.45 -1.80
N VAL A 187 15.41 -8.93 -1.52
CA VAL A 187 14.18 -8.12 -1.56
C VAL A 187 13.52 -8.18 -0.19
N SER A 188 13.30 -7.03 0.44
CA SER A 188 12.52 -6.90 1.67
C SER A 188 11.21 -6.20 1.38
N PHE A 189 10.10 -6.93 1.47
CA PHE A 189 8.76 -6.35 1.48
C PHE A 189 8.24 -6.27 2.91
N LEU A 190 7.91 -5.07 3.38
CA LEU A 190 7.37 -4.81 4.71
C LEU A 190 5.84 -4.68 4.67
N LEU A 191 5.18 -5.06 5.77
CA LEU A 191 3.74 -4.87 5.92
C LEU A 191 3.42 -3.40 6.23
N GLY A 192 2.52 -2.82 5.42
CA GLY A 192 1.90 -1.51 5.67
C GLY A 192 0.50 -1.61 6.27
N ASN A 193 -0.14 -0.45 6.45
CA ASN A 193 -1.50 -0.44 6.99
C ASN A 193 -2.54 -0.92 5.99
N HIS A 194 -2.33 -0.75 4.69
CA HIS A 194 -3.28 -1.21 3.68
C HIS A 194 -3.27 -2.74 3.52
N GLU A 195 -2.14 -3.42 3.78
CA GLU A 195 -2.13 -4.87 3.95
C GLU A 195 -3.03 -5.30 5.11
N ALA A 196 -2.88 -4.64 6.27
CA ALA A 196 -3.68 -4.94 7.46
C ALA A 196 -5.18 -4.64 7.28
N LEU A 197 -5.52 -3.56 6.58
CA LEU A 197 -6.92 -3.15 6.31
C LEU A 197 -7.60 -4.18 5.42
N VAL A 198 -7.04 -4.43 4.22
CA VAL A 198 -7.65 -5.32 3.24
C VAL A 198 -7.76 -6.73 3.78
N LEU A 199 -6.72 -7.27 4.43
CA LEU A 199 -6.76 -8.63 4.97
C LEU A 199 -7.68 -8.79 6.18
N SER A 200 -8.18 -7.68 6.74
CA SER A 200 -9.21 -7.65 7.80
C SER A 200 -10.59 -7.23 7.30
N ASP A 201 -10.79 -7.20 5.98
CA ASP A 201 -12.03 -6.82 5.30
C ASP A 201 -12.43 -5.32 5.40
N ASP A 202 -11.50 -4.43 5.73
CA ASP A 202 -11.75 -2.99 5.56
C ASP A 202 -11.42 -2.55 4.12
N LEU A 203 -12.42 -2.63 3.24
CA LEU A 203 -12.29 -2.43 1.80
C LEU A 203 -12.59 -1.00 1.32
N ARG A 204 -12.57 -0.01 2.23
CA ARG A 204 -12.98 1.37 1.91
C ARG A 204 -12.16 2.05 0.80
N TYR A 205 -10.91 1.63 0.60
CA TYR A 205 -10.01 2.15 -0.44
C TYR A 205 -9.84 1.20 -1.63
N THR A 206 -10.46 0.02 -1.56
CA THR A 206 -10.32 -1.04 -2.56
C THR A 206 -11.13 -0.71 -3.81
N LYS A 207 -10.50 -0.87 -4.98
CA LYS A 207 -11.17 -0.62 -6.27
C LYS A 207 -12.27 -1.65 -6.55
N ASP A 208 -13.34 -1.18 -7.18
CA ASP A 208 -14.52 -2.00 -7.46
C ASP A 208 -14.25 -3.24 -8.31
N LYS A 209 -13.19 -3.26 -9.15
CA LYS A 209 -12.85 -4.46 -9.93
C LYS A 209 -12.63 -5.68 -9.04
N TYR A 210 -12.01 -5.48 -7.88
CA TYR A 210 -11.66 -6.54 -6.95
C TYR A 210 -12.89 -7.04 -6.20
N LYS A 211 -13.71 -6.10 -5.70
CA LYS A 211 -14.99 -6.41 -5.04
C LYS A 211 -15.96 -7.12 -5.99
N GLN A 212 -16.01 -6.70 -7.26
CA GLN A 212 -16.83 -7.38 -8.28
C GLN A 212 -16.32 -8.77 -8.63
N LEU A 213 -15.00 -8.96 -8.71
CA LEU A 213 -14.43 -10.30 -8.89
C LEU A 213 -14.80 -11.21 -7.72
N ALA A 214 -14.58 -10.75 -6.48
CA ALA A 214 -14.91 -11.50 -5.28
C ALA A 214 -16.41 -11.86 -5.23
N GLN A 215 -17.29 -10.89 -5.50
CA GLN A 215 -18.75 -11.11 -5.60
C GLN A 215 -19.11 -12.18 -6.66
N LYS A 216 -18.52 -12.11 -7.86
CA LYS A 216 -18.74 -13.10 -8.92
C LYS A 216 -18.21 -14.50 -8.58
N LEU A 217 -17.26 -14.59 -7.66
CA LEU A 217 -16.70 -15.84 -7.15
C LEU A 217 -17.42 -16.32 -5.86
N GLU A 218 -18.44 -15.60 -5.41
CA GLU A 218 -19.16 -15.85 -4.15
C GLU A 218 -18.19 -15.92 -2.95
N LYS A 219 -17.24 -14.98 -2.92
CA LYS A 219 -16.22 -14.85 -1.88
C LYS A 219 -16.14 -13.42 -1.37
N GLU A 220 -15.68 -13.28 -0.14
CA GLU A 220 -15.18 -12.00 0.35
C GLU A 220 -13.78 -11.76 -0.25
N TYR A 221 -13.48 -10.50 -0.59
CA TYR A 221 -12.21 -10.18 -1.24
C TYR A 221 -10.96 -10.63 -0.45
N PRO A 222 -10.91 -10.51 0.89
CA PRO A 222 -9.75 -10.97 1.67
C PRO A 222 -9.50 -12.48 1.56
N GLN A 223 -10.54 -13.28 1.28
CA GLN A 223 -10.40 -14.73 1.10
C GLN A 223 -9.59 -15.10 -0.15
N LEU A 224 -9.45 -14.19 -1.12
CA LEU A 224 -8.55 -14.38 -2.26
C LEU A 224 -7.07 -14.22 -1.89
N PHE A 225 -6.79 -13.77 -0.66
CA PHE A 225 -5.47 -13.66 -0.04
C PHE A 225 -5.40 -14.40 1.30
N GLY A 226 -6.30 -15.36 1.55
CA GLY A 226 -6.35 -16.13 2.79
C GLY A 226 -5.09 -16.95 3.06
N SER A 227 -5.00 -17.52 4.26
CA SER A 227 -3.89 -18.41 4.67
C SER A 227 -3.79 -19.70 3.85
N ASP A 228 -4.81 -20.01 3.08
CA ASP A 228 -4.91 -21.08 2.09
C ASP A 228 -4.47 -20.64 0.68
N THR A 229 -3.96 -19.41 0.50
CA THR A 229 -3.53 -18.89 -0.80
C THR A 229 -2.03 -18.67 -0.86
N GLU A 230 -1.44 -18.76 -2.06
CA GLU A 230 0.01 -18.61 -2.19
C GLU A 230 0.51 -17.23 -1.73
N LEU A 231 -0.12 -16.16 -2.21
CA LEU A 231 0.24 -14.80 -1.81
C LEU A 231 -0.16 -14.49 -0.36
N GLY A 232 -1.24 -15.07 0.16
CA GLY A 232 -1.58 -14.94 1.58
C GLY A 232 -0.53 -15.57 2.49
N ARG A 233 -0.09 -16.80 2.18
CA ARG A 233 1.01 -17.45 2.90
C ARG A 233 2.30 -16.65 2.77
N TRP A 234 2.61 -16.10 1.60
CA TRP A 234 3.77 -15.24 1.41
C TRP A 234 3.67 -13.96 2.27
N LEU A 235 2.54 -13.26 2.26
CA LEU A 235 2.28 -12.07 3.07
C LEU A 235 2.40 -12.34 4.58
N ALA A 236 1.95 -13.51 5.04
CA ALA A 236 2.06 -13.94 6.43
C ALA A 236 3.51 -14.15 6.91
N THR A 237 4.49 -14.24 5.99
CA THR A 237 5.90 -14.36 6.35
C THR A 237 6.64 -13.01 6.37
N ARG A 238 5.98 -11.91 5.98
CA ARG A 238 6.63 -10.61 5.82
C ARG A 238 6.93 -9.96 7.18
N ASN A 239 7.98 -9.15 7.22
CA ASN A 239 8.33 -8.37 8.40
C ASN A 239 7.53 -7.05 8.42
N THR A 240 7.38 -6.45 9.59
CA THR A 240 6.84 -5.09 9.77
C THR A 240 7.97 -4.08 9.99
N ILE A 241 9.02 -4.52 10.68
CA ILE A 241 10.24 -3.74 10.94
C ILE A 241 11.45 -4.54 10.46
N GLN A 242 12.37 -3.87 9.79
CA GLN A 242 13.60 -4.44 9.25
C GLN A 242 14.78 -3.54 9.57
N VAL A 243 15.94 -4.12 9.84
CA VAL A 243 17.22 -3.39 9.92
C VAL A 243 18.16 -3.89 8.82
N ILE A 244 18.81 -2.96 8.12
CA ILE A 244 19.86 -3.23 7.15
C ILE A 244 21.00 -2.26 7.44
N GLY A 245 22.16 -2.78 7.85
CA GLY A 245 23.25 -1.93 8.32
C GLY A 245 22.83 -1.11 9.54
N THR A 246 22.93 0.21 9.44
CA THR A 246 22.56 1.19 10.47
C THR A 246 21.17 1.79 10.24
N ASP A 247 20.38 1.29 9.28
CA ASP A 247 19.06 1.84 8.97
C ASP A 247 17.93 0.92 9.42
N LEU A 248 16.92 1.51 10.07
CA LEU A 248 15.65 0.87 10.41
C LEU A 248 14.57 1.27 9.41
N TYR A 249 13.84 0.29 8.91
CA TYR A 249 12.74 0.46 7.95
C TYR A 249 11.43 0.03 8.61
N VAL A 250 10.43 0.89 8.54
CA VAL A 250 9.09 0.65 9.08
C VAL A 250 8.06 1.45 8.31
N HIS A 251 6.83 0.95 8.16
CA HIS A 251 5.85 1.61 7.30
C HIS A 251 5.50 3.05 7.72
N ALA A 252 5.17 3.31 9.00
CA ALA A 252 4.78 4.65 9.43
C ALA A 252 5.78 5.31 10.39
N GLY A 253 6.18 4.60 11.46
CA GLY A 253 7.15 5.11 12.42
C GLY A 253 7.00 4.50 13.81
N LEU A 254 7.94 4.81 14.70
CA LEU A 254 7.96 4.34 16.10
C LEU A 254 7.85 5.55 17.03
N GLY A 255 6.86 5.55 17.91
CA GLY A 255 6.60 6.64 18.87
C GLY A 255 6.98 6.29 20.30
N LYS A 256 6.76 7.24 21.22
CA LYS A 256 7.07 7.06 22.66
C LYS A 256 6.38 5.82 23.25
N LEU A 257 5.09 5.62 22.94
CA LEU A 257 4.35 4.46 23.45
C LEU A 257 4.91 3.12 22.95
N PHE A 258 5.51 3.09 21.74
CA PHE A 258 6.21 1.93 21.24
C PHE A 258 7.52 1.69 22.01
N TYR A 259 8.26 2.77 22.29
CA TYR A 259 9.47 2.72 23.09
C TYR A 259 9.19 2.25 24.54
N ASP A 260 8.15 2.77 25.19
CA ASP A 260 7.83 2.40 26.58
C ASP A 260 7.46 0.91 26.75
N LYS A 261 7.08 0.22 25.66
CA LYS A 261 6.76 -1.22 25.66
C LYS A 261 7.98 -2.14 25.55
N ASP A 262 9.16 -1.59 25.34
CA ASP A 262 10.44 -2.32 25.27
C ASP A 262 10.42 -3.56 24.35
N LEU A 263 9.88 -3.38 23.14
CA LEU A 263 9.64 -4.49 22.21
C LEU A 263 10.89 -4.85 21.39
N SER A 264 11.17 -6.15 21.25
CA SER A 264 12.14 -6.62 20.25
C SER A 264 11.52 -6.62 18.85
N ILE A 265 12.33 -6.35 17.81
CA ILE A 265 11.88 -6.41 16.41
C ILE A 265 11.30 -7.80 16.04
N PRO A 266 11.95 -8.93 16.40
CA PRO A 266 11.37 -10.26 16.15
C PRO A 266 9.98 -10.47 16.77
N THR A 267 9.77 -9.98 17.99
CA THR A 267 8.48 -10.05 18.68
C THR A 267 7.42 -9.30 17.88
N VAL A 268 7.72 -8.06 17.45
CA VAL A 268 6.80 -7.25 16.65
C VAL A 268 6.47 -7.93 15.33
N ASN A 269 7.47 -8.40 14.58
CA ASN A 269 7.26 -9.04 13.28
C ASN A 269 6.39 -10.31 13.40
N THR A 270 6.61 -11.10 14.45
CA THR A 270 5.85 -12.33 14.72
C THR A 270 4.40 -12.01 15.10
N GLU A 271 4.21 -11.07 16.03
CA GLU A 271 2.88 -10.70 16.52
C GLU A 271 2.03 -10.03 15.42
N MET A 272 2.65 -9.16 14.61
CA MET A 272 1.99 -8.56 13.45
C MET A 272 1.53 -9.63 12.47
N SER A 273 2.42 -10.55 12.07
CA SER A 273 2.09 -11.58 11.09
C SER A 273 1.01 -12.55 11.58
N LYS A 274 1.03 -12.91 12.86
CA LYS A 274 0.05 -13.77 13.51
C LYS A 274 -1.37 -13.21 13.40
N ALA A 275 -1.53 -11.89 13.52
CA ALA A 275 -2.83 -11.22 13.55
C ALA A 275 -3.19 -10.53 12.23
N LEU A 276 -2.45 -10.81 11.14
CA LEU A 276 -2.59 -10.14 9.86
C LEU A 276 -4.01 -10.29 9.26
N PHE A 277 -4.55 -11.51 9.30
CA PHE A 277 -5.89 -11.83 8.76
C PHE A 277 -7.04 -11.63 9.75
N MET A 278 -6.75 -11.14 10.96
CA MET A 278 -7.76 -10.93 12.00
C MET A 278 -8.47 -9.59 11.82
N SER A 279 -9.76 -9.55 12.09
CA SER A 279 -10.54 -8.32 12.23
C SER A 279 -10.04 -7.46 13.40
N LYS A 280 -10.42 -6.18 13.43
CA LYS A 280 -10.13 -5.30 14.57
C LYS A 280 -10.63 -5.87 15.91
N LYS A 281 -11.80 -6.51 15.91
CA LYS A 281 -12.40 -7.12 17.11
C LYS A 281 -11.56 -8.30 17.60
N GLU A 282 -11.12 -9.16 16.69
CA GLU A 282 -10.28 -10.31 17.02
C GLU A 282 -8.88 -9.88 17.50
N ARG A 283 -8.27 -8.89 16.84
CA ARG A 283 -6.98 -8.31 17.29
C ARG A 283 -7.06 -7.77 18.71
N LYS A 284 -8.15 -7.08 19.04
CA LYS A 284 -8.41 -6.59 20.40
C LYS A 284 -8.60 -7.71 21.41
N ALA A 285 -9.33 -8.76 21.04
CA ALA A 285 -9.54 -9.92 21.90
C ALA A 285 -8.26 -10.75 22.08
N LEU A 286 -7.34 -10.73 21.11
CA LEU A 286 -6.10 -11.50 21.15
C LEU A 286 -5.14 -11.01 22.24
N SER A 287 -4.79 -9.72 22.24
CA SER A 287 -4.01 -9.11 23.32
C SER A 287 -3.98 -7.58 23.26
N PRO A 288 -3.69 -6.88 24.38
CA PRO A 288 -3.41 -5.45 24.37
C PRO A 288 -2.21 -5.05 23.49
N LEU A 289 -1.22 -5.95 23.33
CA LEU A 289 -0.08 -5.70 22.45
C LEU A 289 -0.53 -5.70 20.98
N THR A 290 -1.30 -6.70 20.56
CA THR A 290 -1.84 -6.78 19.20
C THR A 290 -2.73 -5.58 18.89
N GLU A 291 -3.62 -5.18 19.81
CA GLU A 291 -4.47 -3.99 19.65
C GLU A 291 -3.61 -2.73 19.42
N PHE A 292 -2.55 -2.56 20.22
CA PHE A 292 -1.64 -1.43 20.08
C PHE A 292 -0.90 -1.43 18.74
N LEU A 293 -0.32 -2.55 18.32
CA LEU A 293 0.51 -2.62 17.11
C LEU A 293 -0.28 -2.28 15.84
N TYR A 294 -1.58 -2.57 15.82
CA TYR A 294 -2.50 -2.22 14.73
C TYR A 294 -3.23 -0.88 14.93
N GLY A 295 -3.01 -0.21 16.07
CA GLY A 295 -3.62 1.08 16.41
C GLY A 295 -2.85 2.28 15.85
N ASN A 296 -3.40 3.48 16.07
CA ASN A 296 -2.86 4.74 15.53
C ASN A 296 -1.44 5.10 15.99
N GLU A 297 -0.98 4.56 17.11
CA GLU A 297 0.39 4.73 17.64
C GLU A 297 1.28 3.52 17.36
N GLY A 298 0.75 2.51 16.67
CA GLY A 298 1.49 1.34 16.22
C GLY A 298 2.36 1.63 14.99
N PRO A 299 3.30 0.71 14.68
CA PRO A 299 4.34 0.91 13.66
C PRO A 299 3.84 1.18 12.24
N ILE A 300 2.62 0.77 11.92
CA ILE A 300 2.03 0.93 10.58
C ILE A 300 1.10 2.16 10.47
N TRP A 301 0.86 2.90 11.54
CA TRP A 301 -0.02 4.09 11.51
C TRP A 301 0.59 5.35 12.11
N TYR A 302 1.60 5.23 12.97
CA TYR A 302 2.13 6.36 13.72
C TYR A 302 2.81 7.40 12.80
N ARG A 303 2.35 8.66 12.89
CA ARG A 303 2.86 9.77 12.05
C ARG A 303 3.67 10.81 12.81
N GLY A 304 3.86 10.65 14.12
CA GLY A 304 4.50 11.66 14.97
C GLY A 304 6.01 11.86 14.73
N LEU A 305 6.65 11.00 13.92
CA LEU A 305 8.01 11.27 13.42
C LEU A 305 8.06 12.30 12.28
N VAL A 306 6.94 12.57 11.62
CA VAL A 306 6.93 13.35 10.37
C VAL A 306 5.80 14.40 10.32
N ARG A 307 5.03 14.52 11.39
CA ARG A 307 3.95 15.49 11.56
C ARG A 307 4.07 16.17 12.91
N THR A 308 3.77 17.47 12.94
CA THR A 308 3.91 18.33 14.11
C THR A 308 2.58 18.65 14.80
N ASP A 309 1.43 18.34 14.18
CA ASP A 309 0.14 18.55 14.84
C ASP A 309 0.00 17.61 16.05
N GLU A 310 -0.47 18.16 17.17
CA GLU A 310 -0.59 17.45 18.46
C GLU A 310 -1.35 16.11 18.37
N LYS A 311 -2.38 16.03 17.51
CA LYS A 311 -3.16 14.81 17.27
C LYS A 311 -2.33 13.61 16.79
N TYR A 312 -1.16 13.86 16.17
CA TYR A 312 -0.24 12.81 15.72
C TYR A 312 0.78 12.41 16.78
N LYS A 313 0.73 13.04 17.97
CA LYS A 313 1.64 12.84 19.09
C LYS A 313 3.11 12.93 18.65
N PRO A 314 3.54 14.11 18.18
CA PRO A 314 4.90 14.30 17.65
C PRO A 314 5.95 13.84 18.66
N LEU A 315 7.00 13.16 18.18
CA LEU A 315 8.07 12.68 19.05
C LEU A 315 9.11 13.78 19.28
N GLU A 316 9.56 13.97 20.51
CA GLU A 316 10.67 14.88 20.79
C GLU A 316 12.02 14.28 20.36
N SER A 317 13.01 15.13 20.07
CA SER A 317 14.36 14.69 19.64
C SER A 317 15.03 13.72 20.62
N LYS A 318 14.78 13.87 21.93
CA LYS A 318 15.27 12.95 22.96
C LYS A 318 14.63 11.57 22.82
N GLY A 319 13.31 11.50 22.63
CA GLY A 319 12.61 10.23 22.43
C GLY A 319 13.07 9.52 21.14
N LEU A 320 13.37 10.27 20.08
CA LEU A 320 13.98 9.69 18.88
C LEU A 320 15.36 9.09 19.19
N GLN A 321 16.22 9.83 19.92
CA GLN A 321 17.54 9.36 20.30
C GLN A 321 17.48 8.03 21.06
N GLU A 322 16.56 7.92 22.02
CA GLU A 322 16.34 6.70 22.80
C GLU A 322 15.94 5.50 21.90
N ILE A 323 15.09 5.73 20.89
CA ILE A 323 14.71 4.68 19.92
C ILE A 323 15.91 4.25 19.07
N LEU A 324 16.67 5.21 18.54
CA LEU A 324 17.86 4.95 17.71
C LEU A 324 18.90 4.12 18.48
N GLU A 325 19.16 4.50 19.74
CA GLU A 325 20.09 3.79 20.62
C GLU A 325 19.64 2.36 20.92
N ARG A 326 18.35 2.15 21.24
CA ARG A 326 17.82 0.81 21.54
C ARG A 326 18.03 -0.15 20.38
N TYR A 327 17.70 0.30 19.17
CA TYR A 327 17.80 -0.54 17.98
C TYR A 327 19.18 -0.51 17.31
N LYS A 328 20.11 0.29 17.85
CA LYS A 328 21.49 0.47 17.36
C LYS A 328 21.51 0.88 15.88
N VAL A 329 20.72 1.90 15.56
CA VAL A 329 20.54 2.44 14.21
C VAL A 329 20.76 3.95 14.21
N GLU A 330 21.08 4.50 13.06
CA GLU A 330 21.33 5.93 12.85
C GLU A 330 20.13 6.63 12.19
N HIS A 331 19.40 5.91 11.32
CA HIS A 331 18.24 6.44 10.62
C HIS A 331 17.00 5.56 10.77
N ILE A 332 15.83 6.20 10.74
CA ILE A 332 14.53 5.54 10.57
C ILE A 332 13.93 5.99 9.24
N ILE A 333 13.65 5.04 8.35
CA ILE A 333 13.13 5.28 7.01
C ILE A 333 11.66 4.82 6.97
N VAL A 334 10.77 5.74 6.57
CA VAL A 334 9.31 5.56 6.69
C VAL A 334 8.54 5.89 5.41
N GLY A 335 7.46 5.14 5.20
CA GLY A 335 6.45 5.35 4.16
C GLY A 335 5.24 6.15 4.66
N HIS A 336 4.02 5.72 4.30
CA HIS A 336 2.70 6.05 4.89
C HIS A 336 2.20 7.50 4.77
N THR A 337 3.07 8.48 4.97
CA THR A 337 2.77 9.91 4.86
C THR A 337 3.25 10.44 3.53
N ILE A 338 2.31 10.90 2.71
CA ILE A 338 2.63 11.45 1.39
C ILE A 338 3.23 12.85 1.54
N PHE A 339 4.39 13.04 0.94
CA PHE A 339 5.07 14.33 0.76
C PHE A 339 5.13 14.73 -0.71
N LYS A 340 5.43 16.00 -0.97
CA LYS A 340 5.64 16.52 -2.34
C LYS A 340 6.93 15.94 -2.97
N ASP A 341 7.92 15.65 -2.15
CA ASP A 341 9.22 15.06 -2.50
C ASP A 341 9.75 14.30 -1.27
N ILE A 342 10.75 13.43 -1.47
CA ILE A 342 11.47 12.76 -0.39
C ILE A 342 11.96 13.81 0.62
N SER A 343 11.59 13.60 1.87
CA SER A 343 11.70 14.60 2.94
C SER A 343 12.48 14.04 4.13
N THR A 344 13.27 14.88 4.78
CA THR A 344 14.08 14.52 5.95
C THR A 344 13.60 15.27 7.19
N PHE A 345 13.67 14.62 8.34
CA PHE A 345 13.29 15.17 9.65
C PHE A 345 14.40 14.89 10.66
N TYR A 346 14.37 15.60 11.80
CA TYR A 346 15.36 15.47 12.88
C TYR A 346 16.81 15.51 12.39
N ASN A 347 17.14 16.51 11.57
CA ASN A 347 18.46 16.70 10.97
C ASN A 347 18.95 15.47 10.17
N GLY A 348 18.06 14.82 9.41
CA GLY A 348 18.39 13.70 8.54
C GLY A 348 18.18 12.32 9.16
N ARG A 349 17.95 12.24 10.47
CA ARG A 349 17.77 10.97 11.22
C ARG A 349 16.46 10.24 10.92
N VAL A 350 15.49 10.92 10.32
CA VAL A 350 14.27 10.28 9.80
C VAL A 350 14.08 10.68 8.35
N ILE A 351 13.81 9.70 7.48
CA ILE A 351 13.60 9.92 6.04
C ILE A 351 12.20 9.42 5.66
N GLY A 352 11.34 10.36 5.24
CA GLY A 352 10.04 10.06 4.65
C GLY A 352 10.17 9.80 3.15
N VAL A 353 9.91 8.56 2.72
CA VAL A 353 10.08 8.14 1.32
C VAL A 353 8.78 8.08 0.52
N ASN A 354 7.63 8.26 1.16
CA ASN A 354 6.34 8.20 0.48
C ASN A 354 5.98 9.54 -0.18
N VAL A 355 5.64 9.47 -1.47
CA VAL A 355 5.20 10.58 -2.31
C VAL A 355 3.99 10.15 -3.14
N ASP A 356 3.30 11.08 -3.80
CA ASP A 356 2.34 10.65 -4.83
C ASP A 356 3.11 10.10 -6.03
N ASN A 357 3.20 8.77 -6.10
CA ASN A 357 3.93 8.05 -7.14
C ASN A 357 3.53 8.47 -8.57
N LYS A 358 2.25 8.77 -8.81
CA LYS A 358 1.77 9.16 -10.15
C LYS A 358 2.17 10.60 -10.44
N GLU A 359 1.86 11.52 -9.53
CA GLU A 359 2.19 12.94 -9.70
C GLU A 359 3.70 13.14 -9.85
N ASN A 360 4.50 12.49 -9.00
CA ASN A 360 5.95 12.64 -9.02
C ASN A 360 6.57 12.02 -10.27
N ARG A 361 6.00 10.93 -10.81
CA ARG A 361 6.38 10.42 -12.14
C ARG A 361 6.16 11.46 -13.24
N GLU A 362 4.94 12.01 -13.30
CA GLU A 362 4.56 13.00 -14.32
C GLU A 362 5.39 14.29 -14.21
N LYS A 363 5.72 14.71 -12.98
CA LYS A 363 6.53 15.90 -12.70
C LYS A 363 8.04 15.63 -12.63
N LYS A 364 8.50 14.40 -12.92
CA LYS A 364 9.91 13.98 -12.86
C LYS A 364 10.61 14.29 -11.53
N ARG A 365 9.91 14.07 -10.41
CA ARG A 365 10.41 14.28 -9.02
C ARG A 365 10.89 12.99 -8.36
N GLY A 366 11.49 13.13 -7.19
CA GLY A 366 11.94 12.02 -6.35
C GLY A 366 10.79 11.10 -5.94
N ARG A 367 11.05 9.79 -5.95
CA ARG A 367 10.07 8.75 -5.56
C ARG A 367 10.67 7.59 -4.77
N ALA A 368 11.99 7.55 -4.66
CA ALA A 368 12.71 6.53 -3.92
C ALA A 368 14.01 7.11 -3.36
N VAL A 369 14.64 6.34 -2.49
CA VAL A 369 15.98 6.60 -1.98
C VAL A 369 16.91 5.51 -2.47
N LEU A 370 18.08 5.90 -2.96
CA LEU A 370 19.20 4.99 -3.22
C LEU A 370 20.27 5.29 -2.18
N ILE A 371 20.70 4.27 -1.47
CA ILE A 371 21.73 4.33 -0.44
C ILE A 371 22.95 3.62 -1.03
N GLU A 372 24.09 4.29 -1.09
CA GLU A 372 25.37 3.71 -1.52
C GLU A 372 26.44 4.00 -0.46
N GLY A 373 26.85 2.95 0.27
CA GLY A 373 27.64 3.11 1.49
C GLY A 373 26.91 4.01 2.51
N ASN A 374 27.52 5.14 2.86
CA ASN A 374 26.95 6.12 3.80
C ASN A 374 26.29 7.32 3.10
N THR A 375 26.15 7.28 1.77
CA THR A 375 25.56 8.38 1.00
C THR A 375 24.14 8.05 0.59
N TYR A 376 23.23 9.00 0.80
CA TYR A 376 21.81 8.84 0.50
C TYR A 376 21.43 9.75 -0.66
N TYR A 377 20.76 9.19 -1.66
CA TYR A 377 20.34 9.89 -2.86
C TYR A 377 18.83 9.83 -3.02
N VAL A 378 18.24 10.95 -3.44
CA VAL A 378 16.88 10.94 -3.96
C VAL A 378 16.92 10.59 -5.43
N VAL A 379 16.12 9.59 -5.81
CA VAL A 379 16.06 9.07 -7.17
C VAL A 379 14.65 9.16 -7.74
N GLY A 380 14.56 9.40 -9.04
CA GLY A 380 13.33 9.37 -9.84
C GLY A 380 13.41 8.32 -10.95
N ASP A 381 12.57 8.42 -11.98
CA ASP A 381 12.62 7.52 -13.16
C ASP A 381 13.92 7.63 -13.97
N ALA A 382 14.64 8.76 -13.86
CA ALA A 382 15.86 9.02 -14.63
C ALA A 382 17.15 8.81 -13.83
N GLY A 383 17.07 8.13 -12.68
CA GLY A 383 18.20 7.92 -11.78
C GLY A 383 18.31 8.99 -10.68
N ILE A 384 19.55 9.24 -10.24
CA ILE A 384 19.90 10.18 -9.16
C ILE A 384 19.50 11.61 -9.53
N GLN A 385 18.74 12.25 -8.65
CA GLN A 385 18.31 13.64 -8.80
C GLN A 385 19.10 14.58 -7.89
N ARG A 386 19.35 14.15 -6.65
CA ARG A 386 20.14 14.89 -5.66
C ARG A 386 20.68 13.96 -4.59
N LYS A 387 21.77 14.39 -3.98
CA LYS A 387 22.30 13.82 -2.73
C LYS A 387 21.56 14.45 -1.53
N LEU A 388 21.21 13.64 -0.53
CA LEU A 388 20.65 14.11 0.75
C LEU A 388 21.76 14.53 1.70
N TYR A 389 22.76 13.67 1.90
CA TYR A 389 23.97 13.91 2.68
C TYR A 389 25.04 12.87 2.37
#